data_AF-A0A2E6A1S3-F1
#
_entry.id   AF-A0A2E6A1S3-F1
#
_cell.length_a   1.000
_cell.length_b   1.000
_cell.length_c   1.000
_cell.angle_alpha   90.00
_cell.angle_beta   90.00
_cell.angle_gamma   90.00
#
_symmetry.space_group_name_H-M   'P 1'
#
loop_
_entity.id
_entity.type
_entity.pdbx_description
1 polymer ?
#
loop_
_entity_poly.entity_id
_entity_poly.type
_entity_poly.pdbx_seq_one_letter_code
_entity_poly.pdbx_strand_id
1 'polypeptide(L)'
;MTAYIMSFVFTLSASMWAGIVPSTANDLVMPRMRAIAGACYILTNTFIAFALGPYVIGQLSDVFNRRGMEPGEALQHAMALSMLIFSVTLICIWLAQRHLPTEEANRLERARALGEPV
;
A
#
# COMPACT_ATOMS: atom_id res chain seq x y z
N MET A 1 -24.33 -17.09 -9.85
CA MET A 1 -23.84 -17.62 -8.55
C MET A 1 -22.32 -17.48 -8.42
N THR A 2 -21.54 -18.00 -9.37
CA THR A 2 -20.05 -18.03 -9.30
C THR A 2 -19.40 -16.65 -9.13
N ALA A 3 -19.86 -15.63 -9.86
CA ALA A 3 -19.33 -14.27 -9.74
C ALA A 3 -19.51 -13.67 -8.32
N TYR A 4 -20.63 -13.95 -7.66
CA TYR A 4 -20.89 -13.49 -6.29
C TYR A 4 -19.97 -14.19 -5.28
N ILE A 5 -19.71 -15.49 -5.46
CA ILE A 5 -18.77 -16.24 -4.61
C ILE A 5 -17.35 -15.70 -4.77
N MET A 6 -16.90 -15.44 -6.00
CA MET A 6 -15.58 -14.86 -6.27
C MET A 6 -15.44 -13.46 -5.67
N SER A 7 -16.47 -12.61 -5.82
CA SER A 7 -16.49 -11.28 -5.21
C SER A 7 -16.47 -11.36 -3.69
N PHE A 8 -17.17 -12.31 -3.08
CA PHE A 8 -17.17 -12.50 -1.63
C PHE A 8 -15.77 -12.82 -1.10
N VAL A 9 -15.09 -13.80 -1.71
CA VAL A 9 -13.72 -14.20 -1.34
C VAL A 9 -12.73 -13.04 -1.53
N PHE A 10 -12.88 -12.29 -2.63
CA PHE A 10 -12.06 -11.13 -2.90
C PHE A 10 -12.24 -10.03 -1.85
N THR A 11 -13.48 -9.62 -1.57
CA THR A 11 -13.76 -8.55 -0.59
C THR A 11 -13.35 -8.94 0.82
N LEU A 12 -13.48 -10.21 1.19
CA LEU A 12 -13.04 -10.72 2.49
C LEU A 12 -11.51 -10.57 2.62
N SER A 13 -10.76 -11.01 1.61
CA SER A 13 -9.30 -10.85 1.58
C SER A 13 -8.88 -9.38 1.56
N ALA A 14 -9.58 -8.55 0.77
CA ALA A 14 -9.35 -7.11 0.69
C ALA A 14 -9.67 -6.36 1.99
N SER A 15 -10.44 -6.93 2.91
CA SER A 15 -10.74 -6.31 4.21
C SER A 15 -9.67 -6.60 5.26
N MET A 16 -8.92 -7.70 5.13
CA MET A 16 -7.95 -8.13 6.13
C MET A 16 -6.76 -7.17 6.28
N TRP A 17 -6.31 -6.53 5.20
CA TRP A 17 -5.13 -5.66 5.24
C TRP A 17 -5.40 -4.29 5.86
N ALA A 18 -6.66 -3.84 5.87
CA ALA A 18 -7.04 -2.47 6.25
C ALA A 18 -6.63 -2.10 7.69
N GLY A 19 -6.59 -3.08 8.60
CA GLY A 19 -6.18 -2.86 10.00
C GLY A 19 -4.68 -3.01 10.26
N ILE A 20 -3.98 -3.83 9.47
CA ILE A 20 -2.60 -4.25 9.76
C ILE A 20 -1.62 -3.10 9.57
N VAL A 21 -1.72 -2.36 8.46
CA VAL A 21 -0.79 -1.27 8.13
C VAL A 21 -0.82 -0.14 9.15
N PRO A 22 -2.01 0.42 9.54
CA PRO A 22 -2.05 1.47 10.55
C PRO A 22 -1.64 0.98 11.94
N SER A 23 -1.88 -0.29 12.30
CA SER A 23 -1.42 -0.82 13.59
C SER A 23 0.11 -0.89 13.62
N THR A 24 0.75 -1.47 12.60
CA THR A 24 2.21 -1.56 12.51
C THR A 24 2.87 -0.17 12.49
N ALA A 25 2.29 0.81 11.81
CA ALA A 25 2.81 2.18 11.82
C ALA A 25 2.78 2.81 13.23
N ASN A 26 1.70 2.59 13.99
CA ASN A 26 1.60 3.05 15.37
C ASN A 26 2.50 2.26 16.34
N ASP A 27 2.73 0.98 16.04
CA ASP A 27 3.66 0.10 16.74
C ASP A 27 5.12 0.31 16.33
N LEU A 28 5.44 1.30 15.48
CA LEU A 28 6.82 1.72 15.21
C LEU A 28 7.17 3.11 15.79
N VAL A 29 6.18 3.90 16.18
CA VAL A 29 6.38 5.24 16.76
C VAL A 29 6.07 5.32 18.26
N MET A 30 6.68 6.26 18.97
CA MET A 30 6.40 6.46 20.39
C MET A 30 4.96 6.98 20.62
N PRO A 31 4.36 6.75 21.80
CA PRO A 31 2.96 7.14 22.08
C PRO A 31 2.64 8.59 21.74
N ARG A 32 3.57 9.53 21.97
CA ARG A 32 3.44 10.96 21.66
C ARG A 32 3.37 11.26 20.15
N MET A 33 3.98 10.43 19.31
CA MET A 33 4.09 10.64 17.86
C MET A 33 2.98 9.94 17.06
N ARG A 34 2.15 9.11 17.71
CA ARG A 34 1.08 8.33 17.04
C ARG A 34 0.12 9.20 16.23
N ALA A 35 -0.22 10.39 16.72
CA ALA A 35 -1.09 11.33 16.00
C ALA A 35 -0.47 11.79 14.66
N ILE A 36 0.83 12.10 14.66
CA ILE A 36 1.56 12.53 13.45
C ILE A 36 1.73 11.34 12.50
N ALA A 37 2.08 10.15 13.02
CA ALA A 37 2.22 8.95 12.21
C ALA A 37 0.90 8.56 11.53
N GLY A 38 -0.22 8.65 12.24
CA GLY A 38 -1.56 8.45 11.68
C GLY A 38 -1.88 9.45 10.57
N ALA A 39 -1.59 10.74 10.77
CA ALA A 39 -1.78 11.77 9.76
C ALA A 39 -0.93 11.52 8.50
N CYS A 40 0.35 11.21 8.66
CA CYS A 40 1.25 10.86 7.55
C CYS A 40 0.78 9.60 6.80
N TYR A 41 0.29 8.59 7.52
CA TYR A 41 -0.28 7.39 6.92
C TYR A 41 -1.51 7.71 6.07
N ILE A 42 -2.47 8.46 6.62
CA ILE A 42 -3.68 8.85 5.88
C ILE A 42 -3.31 9.66 4.64
N LEU A 43 -2.42 10.64 4.78
CA LEU A 43 -1.93 11.46 3.67
C LEU A 43 -1.35 10.59 2.55
N THR A 44 -0.45 9.67 2.92
CA THR A 44 0.20 8.75 1.98
C THR A 44 -0.82 7.86 1.29
N ASN A 45 -1.76 7.29 2.04
CA ASN A 45 -2.80 6.43 1.50
C ASN A 45 -3.72 7.18 0.52
N THR A 46 -4.09 8.42 0.82
CA THR A 46 -4.93 9.24 -0.06
C THR A 46 -4.21 9.62 -1.35
N PHE A 47 -2.98 10.14 -1.26
CA PHE A 47 -2.25 10.59 -2.44
C PHE A 47 -1.74 9.43 -3.30
N ILE A 48 -1.19 8.39 -2.71
CA ILE A 48 -0.57 7.30 -3.46
C ILE A 48 -1.61 6.28 -3.90
N ALA A 49 -2.50 5.83 -3.02
CA ALA A 49 -3.46 4.79 -3.40
C ALA A 49 -4.62 5.38 -4.22
N PHE A 50 -5.32 6.39 -3.70
CA PHE A 50 -6.56 6.88 -4.32
C PHE A 50 -6.33 7.85 -5.47
N ALA A 51 -5.34 8.75 -5.40
CA ALA A 51 -5.10 9.70 -6.48
C ALA A 51 -4.24 9.09 -7.60
N LEU A 52 -3.09 8.48 -7.25
CA LEU A 52 -2.13 8.02 -8.24
C LEU A 52 -2.53 6.68 -8.90
N GLY A 53 -3.20 5.78 -8.18
CA GLY A 53 -3.67 4.50 -8.71
C GLY A 53 -4.52 4.61 -9.99
N PRO A 54 -5.70 5.25 -9.95
CA PRO A 54 -6.55 5.41 -11.14
C PRO A 54 -5.90 6.29 -12.21
N TYR A 55 -5.08 7.28 -11.81
CA TYR A 55 -4.36 8.13 -12.75
C TYR A 55 -3.38 7.33 -13.63
N VAL A 56 -2.59 6.44 -13.03
CA VAL A 56 -1.63 5.60 -13.77
C VAL A 56 -2.35 4.61 -14.68
N ILE A 57 -3.45 3.99 -14.19
CA ILE A 57 -4.24 3.06 -15.01
C ILE A 57 -4.87 3.79 -16.21
N GLY A 58 -5.41 4.99 -16.01
CA GLY A 58 -5.97 5.82 -17.08
C GLY A 58 -4.91 6.19 -18.12
N GLN A 59 -3.76 6.68 -17.69
CA GLN A 59 -2.64 7.00 -18.60
C GLN A 59 -2.16 5.78 -19.38
N LEU A 60 -2.08 4.61 -18.73
CA LEU A 60 -1.66 3.38 -19.39
C LEU A 60 -2.69 2.93 -20.43
N SER A 61 -3.98 3.05 -20.13
CA SER A 61 -5.07 2.80 -21.08
C SER A 61 -4.98 3.74 -22.29
N ASP A 62 -4.71 5.03 -22.08
CA ASP A 62 -4.54 6.01 -23.16
C ASP A 62 -3.34 5.68 -24.05
N VAL A 63 -2.24 5.21 -23.46
CA VAL A 63 -1.05 4.77 -24.22
C VAL A 63 -1.37 3.55 -25.08
N PHE A 64 -2.13 2.59 -24.59
CA PHE A 64 -2.55 1.42 -25.38
C PHE A 64 -3.54 1.79 -26.48
N ASN A 65 -4.49 2.69 -26.20
CA ASN A 65 -5.42 3.20 -27.20
C ASN A 65 -4.68 3.92 -28.34
N ARG A 66 -3.67 4.74 -28.03
CA ARG A 66 -2.81 5.39 -29.04
C ARG A 66 -2.01 4.42 -29.91
N ARG A 67 -1.79 3.18 -29.45
CA ARG A 67 -1.13 2.12 -30.22
C ARG A 67 -2.09 1.37 -31.15
N GLY A 68 -3.36 1.80 -31.25
CA GLY A 68 -4.36 1.23 -32.15
C GLY A 68 -5.19 0.11 -31.55
N MET A 69 -5.17 -0.05 -30.22
CA MET A 69 -5.96 -1.05 -29.49
C MET A 69 -7.36 -0.50 -29.18
N GLU A 70 -8.40 -1.32 -29.31
CA GLU A 70 -9.77 -0.92 -28.98
C GLU A 70 -9.88 -0.47 -27.50
N PRO A 71 -10.72 0.52 -27.16
CA PRO A 71 -10.75 1.10 -25.82
C PRO A 71 -11.03 0.08 -24.70
N GLY A 72 -11.86 -0.94 -24.98
CA GLY A 72 -12.17 -2.01 -24.03
C GLY A 72 -10.96 -2.93 -23.77
N GLU A 73 -10.23 -3.28 -24.81
CA GLU A 73 -9.02 -4.12 -24.71
C GLU A 73 -7.87 -3.35 -24.05
N ALA A 74 -7.71 -2.07 -24.40
CA ALA A 74 -6.70 -1.18 -23.82
C ALA A 74 -6.85 -1.07 -22.30
N LEU A 75 -8.08 -0.89 -21.80
CA LEU A 75 -8.35 -0.82 -20.37
C LEU A 75 -8.10 -2.17 -19.69
N GLN A 76 -8.54 -3.27 -20.30
CA GLN A 76 -8.29 -4.61 -19.76
C GLN A 76 -6.79 -4.90 -19.64
N HIS A 77 -6.00 -4.55 -20.65
CA HIS A 77 -4.54 -4.68 -20.62
C HIS A 77 -3.88 -3.76 -19.59
N ALA A 78 -4.37 -2.52 -19.44
CA ALA A 78 -3.90 -1.61 -18.40
C ALA A 78 -4.15 -2.17 -16.98
N MET A 79 -5.34 -2.71 -16.74
CA MET A 79 -5.67 -3.37 -15.47
C MET A 79 -4.81 -4.62 -15.24
N ALA A 80 -4.60 -5.46 -16.25
CA ALA A 80 -3.73 -6.63 -16.15
C ALA A 80 -2.28 -6.24 -15.81
N LEU A 81 -1.74 -5.21 -16.47
CA LEU A 81 -0.39 -4.72 -16.18
C LEU A 81 -0.27 -4.14 -14.78
N SER A 82 -1.34 -3.51 -14.27
CA SER A 82 -1.35 -2.99 -12.89
C SER A 82 -1.13 -4.08 -11.84
N MET A 83 -1.44 -5.35 -12.15
CA MET A 83 -1.16 -6.48 -11.24
C MET A 83 0.33 -6.68 -10.95
N LEU A 84 1.24 -6.18 -11.82
CA LEU A 84 2.69 -6.20 -11.56
C LEU A 84 3.07 -5.40 -10.30
N ILE A 85 2.23 -4.45 -9.87
CA ILE A 85 2.45 -3.72 -8.62
C ILE A 85 2.47 -4.67 -7.42
N PHE A 86 1.73 -5.78 -7.47
CA PHE A 86 1.73 -6.77 -6.40
C PHE A 86 3.08 -7.47 -6.25
N SER A 87 3.85 -7.62 -7.34
CA SER A 87 5.23 -8.12 -7.27
C SER A 87 6.12 -7.17 -6.47
N VAL A 88 5.99 -5.86 -6.71
CA VAL A 88 6.70 -4.83 -5.93
C VAL A 88 6.27 -4.89 -4.46
N THR A 89 4.96 -5.01 -4.21
CA THR A 89 4.43 -5.16 -2.85
C THR A 89 5.00 -6.37 -2.12
N LEU A 90 5.12 -7.53 -2.78
CA LEU A 90 5.71 -8.74 -2.19
C LEU A 90 7.17 -8.52 -1.79
N ILE A 91 7.96 -7.86 -2.64
CA ILE A 91 9.36 -7.51 -2.34
C ILE A 91 9.42 -6.58 -1.13
N CYS A 92 8.57 -5.55 -1.10
CA CYS A 92 8.51 -4.61 0.02
C CYS A 92 8.09 -5.28 1.33
N ILE A 93 7.12 -6.19 1.31
CA ILE A 93 6.70 -6.96 2.49
C ILE A 93 7.83 -7.86 2.96
N TRP A 94 8.52 -8.54 2.04
CA TRP A 94 9.66 -9.39 2.38
C TRP A 94 10.81 -8.58 3.02
N LEU A 95 11.11 -7.40 2.48
CA LEU A 95 12.06 -6.48 3.08
C LEU A 95 11.58 -5.98 4.44
N ALA A 96 10.30 -5.62 4.57
CA ALA A 96 9.73 -5.16 5.82
C ALA A 96 9.84 -6.21 6.91
N GLN A 97 9.52 -7.47 6.62
CA GLN A 97 9.66 -8.60 7.57
C GLN A 97 11.09 -8.73 8.11
N ARG A 98 12.11 -8.42 7.29
CA ARG A 98 13.50 -8.50 7.69
C ARG A 98 13.95 -7.31 8.55
N HIS A 99 13.47 -6.10 8.26
CA HIS A 99 13.89 -4.87 8.94
C HIS A 99 13.05 -4.57 10.20
N LEU A 100 11.76 -4.92 10.19
CA LEU A 100 10.83 -4.71 11.30
C LEU A 100 11.36 -5.14 12.68
N PRO A 101 11.87 -6.38 12.88
CA PRO A 101 12.31 -6.81 14.20
C PRO A 101 13.52 -6.02 14.71
N THR A 102 14.41 -5.60 13.81
CA THR A 102 15.56 -4.75 14.15
C THR A 102 15.13 -3.33 14.49
N GLU A 103 14.20 -2.77 13.72
CA GLU A 103 13.67 -1.42 13.95
C GLU A 103 12.87 -1.34 15.24
N GLU A 104 12.05 -2.36 15.57
CA GLU A 104 11.30 -2.41 16.82
C GLU A 104 12.22 -2.45 18.06
N ALA A 105 13.29 -3.25 18.01
CA ALA A 105 14.27 -3.34 19.09
C ALA A 105 15.04 -2.02 19.30
N ASN A 106 15.31 -1.29 18.21
CA ASN A 106 16.07 -0.04 18.23
C ASN A 106 15.19 1.20 18.50
N ARG A 107 13.88 1.06 18.77
CA ARG A 107 12.99 2.22 18.97
C ARG A 107 13.43 3.11 20.14
N LEU A 108 13.80 2.52 21.26
CA LEU A 108 14.25 3.26 22.45
C LEU A 108 15.64 3.86 22.26
N GLU A 109 16.54 3.15 21.57
CA GLU A 109 17.87 3.65 21.22
C GLU A 109 17.80 4.82 20.22
N ARG A 110 16.92 4.74 19.22
CA ARG A 110 16.63 5.86 18.30
C ARG A 110 16.03 7.06 19.03
N ALA A 111 15.11 6.84 19.96
CA ALA A 111 14.55 7.90 20.78
C ALA A 111 15.62 8.59 21.65
N ARG A 112 16.50 7.79 22.27
CA ARG A 112 17.63 8.30 23.05
C ARG A 112 18.65 9.06 22.18
N ALA A 113 18.94 8.56 20.98
CA ALA A 113 19.82 9.22 20.02
C ALA A 113 19.25 10.56 19.49
N LEU A 114 17.93 10.69 19.44
CA LEU A 114 17.23 11.95 19.12
C LEU A 114 17.15 12.91 20.32
N GLY A 115 17.78 12.57 21.45
CA GLY A 115 17.85 13.40 22.65
C GLY A 115 16.61 13.32 23.52
N GLU A 116 15.77 12.29 23.35
CA GLU A 116 14.61 12.12 24.21
C GLU A 116 15.00 11.54 25.58
N PRO A 117 14.34 11.98 26.68
CA PRO A 117 14.54 11.43 28.02
C PRO A 117 13.84 10.06 28.12
N VAL A 118 14.47 9.03 27.55
CA VAL A 118 14.10 7.61 27.63
C VAL A 118 15.06 6.81 28.49
#